data_AF-A0A1I7YC85-F1
#
_entry.id   AF-A0A1I7YC85-F1
#
_cell.length_a   1.000
_cell.length_b   1.000
_cell.length_c   1.000
_cell.angle_alpha   90.00
_cell.angle_beta   90.00
_cell.angle_gamma   90.00
#
_symmetry.space_group_name_H-M   'P 1'
#
loop_
_entity.id
_entity.type
_entity.pdbx_description
1 polymer ?
#
loop_
_entity_poly.entity_id
_entity_poly.type
_entity_poly.pdbx_seq_one_letter_code
_entity_poly.pdbx_strand_id
1 'polypeptide(L)' 'MLHILGRRDDGYHELQTLFQFLDHADELSFDLRDDGQVILHSDLKDVPHESNLIVRAARKLQQLTGCPLGVDIYLKK' A
#
# COMPACT_ATOMS: atom_id res chain seq x y z
N MET A 1 -11.57 -0.63 -21.61
CA MET A 1 -10.74 -1.43 -22.54
C MET A 1 -9.29 -1.18 -22.17
N LEU A 2 -8.49 -2.24 -22.00
CA LEU A 2 -7.05 -2.15 -21.68
C LEU A 2 -6.27 -2.48 -22.95
N HIS A 3 -5.40 -1.56 -23.38
CA HIS A 3 -4.52 -1.75 -24.53
C HIS A 3 -3.06 -1.84 -24.07
N ILE A 4 -2.34 -2.80 -24.63
CA ILE A 4 -0.89 -2.94 -24.48
C ILE A 4 -0.24 -2.30 -25.72
N LEU A 5 0.51 -1.22 -25.52
CA LEU A 5 1.13 -0.47 -26.62
C LEU A 5 2.53 -0.97 -26.98
N GLY A 6 3.22 -1.58 -26.00
CA GLY A 6 4.57 -2.09 -26.18
C GLY A 6 5.21 -2.50 -24.87
N ARG A 7 6.50 -2.85 -24.93
CA ARG A 7 7.33 -3.13 -23.76
C ARG A 7 8.38 -2.03 -23.60
N ARG A 8 8.51 -1.52 -22.38
CA ARG A 8 9.48 -0.50 -21.99
C ARG A 8 10.84 -1.12 -21.68
N ASP A 9 11.89 -0.29 -21.68
CA ASP A 9 13.27 -0.69 -21.36
C ASP A 9 13.44 -1.23 -19.94
N ASP A 10 12.54 -0.87 -19.02
CA ASP A 10 12.50 -1.39 -17.64
C ASP A 10 11.80 -2.76 -17.53
N GLY A 11 11.39 -3.33 -18.66
CA GLY A 11 10.79 -4.64 -18.74
C GLY A 11 9.27 -4.68 -18.54
N TYR A 12 8.62 -3.57 -18.17
CA TYR A 12 7.17 -3.47 -18.02
C TYR A 12 6.46 -3.17 -19.35
N HIS A 13 5.14 -3.36 -19.39
CA HIS A 13 4.33 -2.99 -20.54
C HIS A 13 3.90 -1.52 -20.47
N GLU A 14 3.94 -0.84 -21.60
CA GLU A 14 3.25 0.42 -21.78
C GLU A 14 1.76 0.15 -22.00
N LEU A 15 0.92 0.73 -21.14
CA LEU A 15 -0.52 0.46 -21.10
C LEU A 15 -1.30 1.74 -21.35
N GLN A 16 -2.40 1.61 -22.09
CA GLN A 16 -3.44 2.62 -22.20
C GLN A 16 -4.76 2.02 -21.72
N THR A 17 -5.39 2.67 -20.75
CA THR A 17 -6.69 2.23 -20.21
C THR A 17 -7.46 3.43 -19.67
N LEU A 18 -8.76 3.23 -19.46
CA LEU A 18 -9.60 4.11 -18.65
C LEU A 18 -9.70 3.53 -17.24
N PHE A 19 -9.62 4.39 -16.23
CA PHE A 19 -9.92 4.04 -14.85
C PHE A 19 -11.34 4.51 -14.52
N GLN A 20 -12.14 3.61 -13.96
CA GLN A 20 -13.48 3.91 -13.45
C GLN A 20 -13.47 3.64 -11.96
N PHE A 21 -13.75 4.66 -11.16
CA PHE A 21 -13.98 4.47 -9.73
C PHE A 21 -15.34 3.85 -9.50
N LEU A 22 -15.39 2.94 -8.54
CA LEU A 22 -16.60 2.29 -8.03
C LEU A 22 -16.72 2.63 -6.55
N ASP A 23 -17.95 2.61 -6.04
CA ASP A 23 -18.22 2.80 -4.61
C ASP A 23 -17.98 1.50 -3.80
N HIS A 24 -16.90 0.78 -4.13
CA HIS A 24 -16.48 -0.44 -3.46
C HIS A 24 -15.01 -0.31 -3.05
N ALA A 25 -14.73 -0.40 -1.76
CA ALA A 25 -13.42 -0.16 -1.19
C ALA A 25 -13.21 -0.95 0.10
N ASP A 26 -11.95 -1.20 0.41
CA ASP A 26 -11.51 -1.66 1.73
C ASP A 26 -11.53 -0.48 2.73
N GLU A 27 -11.80 -0.74 4.01
CA GLU A 27 -11.68 0.21 5.11
C GLU A 27 -10.35 0.03 5.85
N LEU A 28 -9.64 1.14 6.08
CA LEU A 28 -8.43 1.20 6.89
C LEU A 28 -8.65 2.03 8.15
N SER A 29 -8.25 1.52 9.30
CA SER A 29 -8.19 2.26 10.58
C SER A 29 -6.76 2.35 11.08
N PHE A 30 -6.43 3.46 11.75
CA PHE A 30 -5.08 3.78 12.18
C PHE A 30 -5.08 4.28 13.62
N ASP A 31 -4.25 3.66 14.46
CA ASP A 31 -3.98 4.14 15.82
C ASP A 31 -2.52 4.56 15.93
N LEU A 32 -2.28 5.73 16.53
CA LEU A 32 -0.95 6.30 16.69
C LEU A 32 -0.14 5.50 17.73
N ARG A 33 1.15 5.31 17.46
CA ARG A 33 2.09 4.71 18.42
C ARG A 33 3.26 5.64 18.70
N ASP A 34 3.83 5.54 19.89
CA ASP A 34 4.97 6.35 20.30
C ASP A 34 6.33 5.64 20.16
N ASP A 35 6.32 4.37 19.70
CA ASP A 35 7.50 3.51 19.61
C ASP A 35 8.13 3.43 18.21
N GLY A 36 7.62 4.22 17.25
CA GLY A 36 8.10 4.24 15.87
C GLY A 36 7.77 2.99 15.05
N GLN A 37 7.04 2.01 15.59
CA GLN A 37 6.77 0.77 14.89
C GLN A 37 5.58 0.90 13.93
N VAL A 38 5.67 0.26 12.76
CA VAL A 38 4.56 0.14 11.80
C VAL A 38 4.05 -1.29 11.85
N ILE A 39 2.82 -1.48 12.34
CA ILE A 39 2.21 -2.80 12.53
C ILE A 39 0.87 -2.87 11.81
N LEU A 40 0.78 -3.64 10.74
CA LEU A 40 -0.47 -4.11 10.16
C LEU A 40 -0.96 -5.37 10.91
N HIS A 41 -2.14 -5.28 11.54
CA HIS A 41 -2.76 -6.37 12.32
C HIS A 41 -3.51 -7.39 11.48
N SER A 42 -3.91 -7.02 10.26
CA SER A 42 -4.68 -7.91 9.39
C SER A 42 -3.77 -8.97 8.76
N ASP A 43 -4.07 -10.24 9.05
CA ASP A 43 -3.37 -11.38 8.46
C ASP A 43 -3.93 -11.64 7.04
N LEU A 44 -3.19 -11.18 6.04
CA LEU A 44 -3.41 -11.58 4.65
C LEU A 44 -2.56 -12.84 4.43
N LYS A 45 -3.21 -14.02 4.49
CA LYS A 45 -2.58 -15.36 4.46
C LYS A 45 -1.43 -15.53 3.46
N ASP A 46 -1.48 -14.85 2.32
CA ASP A 46 -0.51 -14.98 1.23
C ASP A 46 0.40 -13.75 1.03
N VAL A 47 0.34 -12.77 1.94
CA VAL A 47 1.12 -11.53 1.84
C VAL A 47 1.99 -11.38 3.09
N PRO A 48 3.28 -11.72 3.02
CA PRO A 48 4.23 -11.42 4.09
C PRO A 48 4.15 -9.94 4.49
N HIS A 49 4.16 -9.69 5.80
CA HIS A 49 3.99 -8.34 6.36
C HIS A 49 4.87 -7.28 5.69
N GLU A 50 6.15 -7.59 5.51
CA GLU A 50 7.16 -6.72 4.88
C GLU A 50 6.92 -6.45 3.39
N SER A 51 6.24 -7.37 2.71
CA SER A 51 5.88 -7.23 1.30
C SER A 51 4.59 -6.43 1.09
N ASN A 52 3.79 -6.25 2.15
CA ASN A 52 2.52 -5.56 2.08
C ASN A 52 2.71 -4.08 1.71
N LEU A 53 1.98 -3.63 0.69
CA LEU A 53 2.08 -2.25 0.19
C LEU A 53 1.66 -1.20 1.23
N ILE A 54 0.75 -1.52 2.16
CA ILE A 54 0.34 -0.65 3.26
C ILE A 54 1.51 -0.40 4.20
N VAL A 55 2.18 -1.47 4.65
CA VAL A 55 3.34 -1.40 5.55
C VAL A 55 4.49 -0.65 4.88
N ARG A 56 4.78 -0.97 3.61
CA ARG A 56 5.82 -0.30 2.82
C ARG A 56 5.52 1.19 2.63
N ALA A 57 4.27 1.56 2.38
CA ALA A 57 3.86 2.96 2.24
C ALA A 57 4.01 3.73 3.55
N ALA A 58 3.52 3.17 4.67
CA ALA A 58 3.63 3.79 5.99
C ALA A 58 5.08 4.04 6.41
N ARG A 59 5.97 3.05 6.21
CA ARG A 59 7.41 3.23 6.48
C ARG A 59 8.07 4.25 5.57
N LYS A 60 7.73 4.26 4.27
CA LYS A 60 8.28 5.25 3.34
C LYS A 60 7.83 6.67 3.71
N LEU A 61 6.58 6.84 4.13
CA LEU A 61 6.07 8.11 4.63
C LEU A 61 6.80 8.55 5.91
N GLN A 62 6.97 7.64 6.86
CA GLN A 62 7.72 7.88 8.10
C GLN A 62 9.16 8.36 7.80
N GLN A 63 9.86 7.66 6.90
CA GLN A 63 11.22 8.03 6.48
C GLN A 63 11.29 9.38 5.76
N LEU A 64 10.37 9.65 4.83
CA LEU A 64 10.35 10.91 4.06
C LEU A 64 10.05 12.13 4.94
N THR A 65 9.29 11.94 6.02
CA THR A 65 8.89 13.02 6.93
C THR A 65 9.81 13.15 8.15
N GLY A 66 10.60 12.12 8.46
CA GLY A 66 11.35 12.04 9.71
C GLY A 66 10.45 11.86 10.95
N CYS A 67 9.21 11.40 10.77
CA CYS A 67 8.28 11.19 11.88
C CYS A 67 8.80 10.08 12.82
N PRO A 68 8.96 10.34 14.12
CA PRO A 68 9.43 9.32 15.06
C PRO A 68 8.32 8.37 15.52
N LEU A 69 7.07 8.69 15.22
CA LEU A 69 5.90 7.95 15.69
C LEU A 69 5.63 6.73 14.80
N GLY A 70 5.02 5.72 15.40
CA GLY A 70 4.56 4.50 14.76
C GLY A 70 3.05 4.51 14.49
N VAL A 71 2.54 3.41 13.97
CA VAL A 71 1.12 3.23 13.68
C VAL A 71 0.71 1.75 13.76
N ASP A 72 -0.41 1.49 14.42
CA ASP A 72 -1.18 0.27 14.28
C ASP A 72 -2.20 0.44 13.14
N ILE A 73 -2.24 -0.50 12.22
CA ILE A 73 -3.07 -0.45 11.02
C ILE A 73 -3.99 -1.66 10.99
N TYR A 74 -5.27 -1.41 10.75
CA TYR A 74 -6.30 -2.43 10.62
C TYR A 74 -6.95 -2.32 9.24
N LEU A 75 -7.02 -3.43 8.53
CA LEU A 75 -7.65 -3.57 7.22
C LEU A 75 -8.91 -4.43 7.33
N LYS A 76 -10.03 -3.87 6.88
CA LYS A 76 -11.30 -4.56 6.64
C LYS A 76 -11.59 -4.51 5.15
N LYS A 77 -11.57 -5.68 4.52
CA LYS A 77 -11.96 -5.87 3.12
C LYS A 77 -13.47 -6.08 2.98
#